data_AF-A0A3M8C8W9-F1
#
_entry.id   AF-A0A3M8C8W9-F1
#
_cell.length_a   1.000
_cell.length_b   1.000
_cell.length_c   1.000
_cell.angle_alpha   90.00
_cell.angle_beta   90.00
_cell.angle_gamma   90.00
#
_symmetry.space_group_name_H-M   'P 1'
#
loop_
_entity.id
_entity.type
_entity.pdbx_description
1 polymer ?
#
loop_
_entity_poly.entity_id
_entity_poly.type
_entity_poly.pdbx_seq_one_letter_code
_entity_poly.pdbx_strand_id
1 'polypeptide(L)'
;MSKAEDRNLEAEYQKICHRAAEGDLVALALMNIINAALEDKISDDQLRMVRDVCKRESIAAGYKLFLEFYRQSLQEGAVTA
;
A
#
# COMPACT_ATOMS: atom_id res chain seq x y z
N MET A 1 20.20 -1.07 -7.86
CA MET A 1 20.01 -0.80 -6.42
C MET A 1 21.09 -1.55 -5.66
N SER A 2 21.61 -0.97 -4.57
CA SER A 2 22.67 -1.59 -3.77
C SER A 2 22.08 -2.62 -2.81
N LYS A 3 22.77 -3.74 -2.55
CA LYS A 3 22.37 -4.75 -1.55
C LYS A 3 22.11 -4.18 -0.15
N ALA A 4 22.70 -3.01 0.16
CA ALA A 4 22.49 -2.30 1.42
C ALA A 4 21.13 -1.57 1.46
N GLU A 5 20.64 -1.06 0.32
CA GLU A 5 19.35 -0.39 0.22
C GLU A 5 18.20 -1.40 0.30
N ASP A 6 18.34 -2.57 -0.34
CA ASP A 6 17.33 -3.64 -0.29
C ASP A 6 17.11 -4.15 1.13
N ARG A 7 18.20 -4.40 1.88
CA ARG A 7 18.14 -4.79 3.30
C ARG A 7 17.48 -3.73 4.18
N ASN A 8 17.65 -2.46 3.82
CA ASN A 8 17.05 -1.36 4.55
C ASN A 8 15.54 -1.28 4.30
N LEU A 9 15.10 -1.47 3.05
CA LEU A 9 13.69 -1.51 2.69
C LEU A 9 12.95 -2.69 3.33
N GLU A 10 13.59 -3.86 3.35
CA GLU A 10 13.05 -5.04 4.04
C GLU A 10 12.88 -4.79 5.54
N ALA A 11 13.88 -4.20 6.19
CA ALA A 11 13.81 -3.87 7.62
C ALA A 11 12.71 -2.85 7.94
N GLU A 12 12.53 -1.82 7.10
CA GLU A 12 11.45 -0.85 7.25
C GLU A 12 10.07 -1.49 7.05
N TYR A 13 9.93 -2.39 6.07
CA TYR A 13 8.69 -3.13 5.89
C TYR A 13 8.36 -4.02 7.10
N GLN A 14 9.35 -4.72 7.65
CA GLN A 14 9.16 -5.54 8.86
C GLN A 14 8.69 -4.71 10.07
N LYS A 15 9.21 -3.49 10.24
CA LYS A 15 8.74 -2.57 11.31
C LYS A 15 7.27 -2.18 11.12
N ILE A 16 6.84 -1.94 9.87
CA ILE A 16 5.44 -1.65 9.55
C ILE A 16 4.57 -2.86 9.91
N CYS A 17 4.96 -4.07 9.48
CA CYS A 17 4.23 -5.30 9.80
C CYS A 17 4.10 -5.54 11.30
N HIS A 18 5.17 -5.32 12.06
CA HIS A 18 5.16 -5.47 13.51
C HIS A 18 4.15 -4.52 14.18
N ARG A 19 4.22 -3.22 13.85
CA ARG A 19 3.25 -2.23 14.37
C ARG A 19 1.82 -2.54 13.98
N ALA A 20 1.61 -3.02 12.75
CA ALA A 20 0.30 -3.44 12.27
C ALA A 20 -0.26 -4.60 13.10
N ALA A 21 0.58 -5.58 13.46
CA ALA A 21 0.20 -6.69 14.33
C ALA A 21 -0.14 -6.24 15.76
N GLU A 22 0.45 -5.13 16.23
CA GLU A 22 0.14 -4.51 17.53
C GLU A 22 -1.13 -3.64 17.51
N GLY A 23 -1.78 -3.47 16.36
CA GLY A 23 -3.04 -2.73 16.21
C GLY A 23 -2.89 -1.28 15.75
N ASP A 24 -1.71 -0.86 15.29
CA ASP A 24 -1.51 0.46 14.70
C ASP A 24 -2.25 0.56 13.35
N LEU A 25 -3.33 1.35 13.33
CA LEU A 25 -4.18 1.54 12.15
C LEU A 25 -3.46 2.19 10.97
N VAL A 26 -2.48 3.05 11.24
CA VAL A 26 -1.67 3.68 10.18
C VAL A 26 -0.71 2.66 9.58
N ALA A 27 -0.08 1.85 10.43
CA ALA A 27 0.78 0.76 9.97
C ALA A 27 0.00 -0.29 9.16
N LEU A 28 -1.22 -0.63 9.60
CA LEU A 28 -2.14 -1.51 8.86
C LEU A 28 -2.47 -0.95 7.47
N ALA A 29 -2.79 0.34 7.38
CA ALA A 29 -3.07 0.99 6.10
C ALA A 29 -1.86 0.94 5.14
N LEU A 30 -0.67 1.25 5.65
CA LEU A 30 0.57 1.20 4.85
C LEU A 30 0.90 -0.24 4.41
N MET A 31 0.78 -1.22 5.30
CA MET A 31 1.01 -2.63 5.00
C MET A 31 0.10 -3.11 3.86
N ASN A 32 -1.19 -2.75 3.90
CA ASN A 32 -2.14 -3.13 2.86
C ASN A 32 -1.81 -2.49 1.50
N ILE A 33 -1.41 -1.22 1.48
CA ILE A 33 -0.99 -0.53 0.25
C ILE A 33 0.26 -1.21 -0.34
N ILE A 34 1.26 -1.51 0.50
CA ILE A 34 2.51 -2.14 0.07
C ILE A 34 2.22 -3.54 -0.50
N ASN A 35 1.44 -4.37 0.20
CA ASN A 35 1.10 -5.70 -0.29
C ASN A 35 0.34 -5.66 -1.62
N ALA A 36 -0.64 -4.77 -1.74
CA ALA A 36 -1.39 -4.62 -2.98
C ALA A 36 -0.51 -4.16 -4.15
N ALA A 37 0.50 -3.32 -3.91
CA ALA A 37 1.48 -2.94 -4.92
C ALA A 37 2.41 -4.11 -5.30
N LEU A 38 2.83 -4.93 -4.33
CA LEU A 38 3.66 -6.12 -4.58
C LEU A 38 2.90 -7.25 -5.31
N GLU A 39 1.58 -7.31 -5.14
CA GLU A 39 0.69 -8.27 -5.80
C GLU A 39 0.13 -7.77 -7.15
N ASP A 40 0.65 -6.65 -7.68
CA ASP A 40 0.20 -6.00 -8.91
C ASP A 40 -1.32 -5.67 -8.91
N LYS A 41 -1.91 -5.49 -7.73
CA LYS A 41 -3.34 -5.14 -7.56
C LYS A 41 -3.60 -3.65 -7.72
N ILE A 42 -2.55 -2.83 -7.69
CA ILE A 42 -2.63 -1.40 -7.94
C ILE A 42 -1.48 -1.01 -8.87
N SER A 43 -1.73 -0.10 -9.80
CA SER A 43 -0.68 0.40 -10.70
C SER A 43 0.20 1.47 -10.05
N ASP A 44 1.40 1.67 -10.60
CA ASP A 44 2.31 2.75 -10.18
C ASP A 44 1.66 4.14 -10.19
N ASP A 45 0.80 4.42 -11.16
CA ASP A 45 0.10 5.69 -11.26
C ASP A 45 -0.97 5.85 -10.17
N GLN A 46 -1.71 4.78 -9.88
CA GLN A 46 -2.64 4.75 -8.73
C GLN A 46 -1.90 4.94 -7.41
N LEU A 47 -0.73 4.30 -7.24
CA LEU A 47 0.11 4.47 -6.05
C LEU A 47 0.60 5.91 -5.90
N ARG A 48 0.99 6.57 -7.00
CA ARG A 48 1.36 8.00 -7.01
C ARG A 48 0.18 8.89 -6.58
N MET A 49 -1.03 8.62 -7.08
CA MET A 49 -2.23 9.36 -6.68
C MET A 49 -2.54 9.19 -5.19
N VAL A 50 -2.48 7.96 -4.67
CA VAL A 50 -2.65 7.66 -3.24
C VAL A 50 -1.64 8.43 -2.40
N ARG A 51 -0.35 8.40 -2.80
CA ARG A 51 0.72 9.14 -2.11
C ARG A 51 0.46 10.65 -2.10
N ASP A 52 0.01 11.21 -3.21
CA ASP A 52 -0.23 12.64 -3.33
C ASP A 52 -1.42 13.09 -2.46
N VAL A 53 -2.49 12.29 -2.38
CA VAL A 53 -3.59 12.52 -1.43
C VAL A 53 -3.12 12.40 0.02
N CYS A 54 -2.30 11.40 0.36
CA CYS A 54 -1.70 11.28 1.70
C CYS A 54 -0.94 12.55 2.12
N LYS A 55 -0.19 13.16 1.17
CA LYS A 55 0.59 14.39 1.42
C LYS A 55 -0.27 15.64 1.53
N ARG A 56 -1.34 15.75 0.73
CA ARG A 56 -2.18 16.95 0.65
C ARG A 56 -3.24 17.01 1.74
N GLU A 57 -3.76 15.85 2.16
CA GLU A 57 -4.92 15.76 3.04
C GLU A 57 -4.58 14.97 4.31
N SER A 58 -4.51 13.65 4.23
CA SER A 58 -4.16 12.76 5.34
C SER A 58 -3.95 11.33 4.86
N ILE A 59 -3.29 10.51 5.69
CA ILE A 59 -3.15 9.07 5.44
C ILE A 59 -4.52 8.41 5.31
N ALA A 60 -5.51 8.81 6.11
CA ALA A 60 -6.86 8.26 6.04
C ALA A 60 -7.54 8.55 4.68
N ALA A 61 -7.37 9.76 4.14
CA ALA A 61 -7.90 10.13 2.83
C ALA A 61 -7.22 9.34 1.71
N GLY A 62 -5.89 9.21 1.75
CA GLY A 62 -5.16 8.41 0.76
C GLY A 62 -5.51 6.93 0.84
N TYR A 63 -5.68 6.39 2.06
CA TYR A 63 -6.11 5.00 2.25
C TYR A 63 -7.52 4.75 1.73
N LYS A 64 -8.44 5.71 1.86
CA LYS A 64 -9.78 5.62 1.27
C LYS A 64 -9.70 5.53 -0.27
N LEU A 65 -8.88 6.36 -0.90
CA LEU A 65 -8.65 6.29 -2.35
C LEU A 65 -8.03 4.96 -2.77
N PHE A 66 -7.07 4.45 -1.99
CA PHE A 66 -6.51 3.11 -2.21
C PHE A 66 -7.59 2.02 -2.22
N LEU A 67 -8.53 2.05 -1.26
CA LEU A 67 -9.61 1.06 -1.21
C LEU A 67 -10.53 1.11 -2.44
N GLU A 68 -10.72 2.29 -3.04
CA GLU A 68 -11.48 2.44 -4.29
C GLU A 68 -10.76 1.76 -5.46
N PHE A 69 -9.45 2.02 -5.63
CA PHE A 69 -8.64 1.35 -6.67
C PHE A 69 -8.53 -0.16 -6.46
N TYR A 70 -8.27 -0.58 -5.23
CA TYR A 70 -8.12 -2.00 -4.89
C TYR A 70 -9.40 -2.79 -5.17
N ARG A 71 -10.57 -2.22 -4.84
CA ARG A 71 -11.87 -2.85 -5.15
C ARG A 71 -12.11 -2.97 -6.65
N GLN A 72 -11.73 -1.97 -7.45
CA GLN A 72 -11.84 -2.04 -8.91
C GLN A 72 -10.99 -3.18 -9.49
N SER A 73 -9.74 -3.31 -9.04
CA SER A 73 -8.83 -4.40 -9.46
C SER A 73 -9.42 -5.79 -9.18
N LEU A 74 -10.02 -5.99 -8.00
CA LEU A 74 -10.67 -7.26 -7.65
C LEU A 74 -11.87 -7.59 -8.55
N GLN A 75 -12.62 -6.57 -8.98
CA GLN A 75 -13.75 -6.76 -9.89
C GLN A 75 -13.29 -7.12 -11.29
N GLU A 76 -12.27 -6.44 -11.81
CA GLU A 76 -11.71 -6.72 -13.13
C GLU A 76 -11.11 -8.13 -13.21
N GLY A 77 -10.43 -8.58 -12.16
CA GLY A 77 -9.91 -9.95 -12.09
C GLY A 77 -10.98 -11.05 -11.98
N ALA A 78 -12.18 -10.72 -11.48
CA ALA A 78 -13.29 -11.66 -11.32
C ALA A 78 -14.14 -11.84 -12.58
N VAL A 79 -14.14 -10.87 -13.51
CA VAL A 79 -14.90 -10.97 -14.78
C VAL A 79 -14.18 -11.87 -15.80
N THR A 80 -12.89 -12.13 -15.59
CA THR A 80 -12.04 -12.94 -16.49
C THR A 80 -11.75 -14.36 -15.98
N ALA A 81 -12.27 -14.77 -14.81
CA ALA A 81 -12.05 -16.09 -14.20
C ALA A 81 -13.20 -17.08 -14.47
#